data_AF-A0A8T4SLW9-F1
#
_entry.id   AF-A0A8T4SLW9-F1
#
_cell.length_a   1.000
_cell.length_b   1.000
_cell.length_c   1.000
_cell.angle_alpha   90.00
_cell.angle_beta   90.00
_cell.angle_gamma   90.00
#
_symmetry.space_group_name_H-M   'P 1'
#
loop_
_entity.id
_entity.type
_entity.pdbx_description
1 polymer ?
#
loop_
_entity_poly.entity_id
_entity_poly.type
_entity_poly.pdbx_seq_one_letter_code
_entity_poly.pdbx_strand_id
1 'polypeptide(L)'
;AVADHEKFLELTNKAKTVLLKEFKIAETMGADLEKRDVEQIKLLAAKLAEIYELRKQHELYLQSIMEKYCPNLLELAGVTIGAGLIELAKGLKHLALLPASTVQLLGAEKALFRHIKTGSRSPKHGIIINHPFVQSAGRELKGKAARMLADKLSLCARLDYFKGEFKAEEYKTELEAALK
;
A
#
# COMPACT_ATOMS: atom_id res chain seq x y z
N ALA A 1 5.92 -16.09 16.99
CA ALA A 1 4.86 -15.06 17.08
C ALA A 1 4.03 -15.14 15.80
N VAL A 2 2.70 -15.11 15.90
CA VAL A 2 1.85 -15.07 14.71
C VAL A 2 2.11 -13.73 14.01
N ALA A 3 2.65 -13.76 12.79
CA ALA A 3 3.05 -12.56 12.06
C ALA A 3 1.86 -11.80 11.46
N ASP A 4 0.68 -12.42 11.45
CA ASP A 4 -0.50 -11.96 10.74
C ASP A 4 -1.69 -11.87 11.71
N HIS A 5 -2.21 -10.65 11.87
CA HIS A 5 -3.29 -10.37 12.81
C HIS A 5 -4.59 -11.06 12.40
N GLU A 6 -4.81 -11.32 11.11
CA GLU A 6 -5.98 -12.05 10.61
C GLU A 6 -5.93 -13.52 11.04
N LYS A 7 -4.75 -14.16 10.91
CA LYS A 7 -4.54 -15.52 11.41
C LYS A 7 -4.66 -15.59 12.92
N PHE A 8 -4.22 -14.58 13.66
CA PHE A 8 -4.40 -14.53 15.11
C PHE A 8 -5.88 -14.52 15.49
N LEU A 9 -6.69 -13.81 14.72
CA LEU A 9 -8.14 -13.72 14.87
C LEU A 9 -8.82 -15.08 14.67
N GLU A 10 -8.44 -15.84 13.63
CA GLU A 10 -8.92 -17.21 13.42
C GLU A 10 -8.58 -18.15 14.58
N LEU A 11 -7.40 -17.98 15.18
CA LEU A 11 -6.92 -18.80 16.29
C LEU A 11 -7.65 -18.48 17.60
N THR A 12 -8.08 -17.23 17.82
CA THR A 12 -8.80 -16.83 19.05
C THR A 12 -10.17 -17.51 19.20
N ASN A 13 -10.75 -17.99 18.09
CA ASN A 13 -12.01 -18.74 18.08
C ASN A 13 -11.81 -20.24 18.37
N LYS A 14 -10.58 -20.76 18.33
CA LYS A 14 -10.30 -22.19 18.56
C LYS A 14 -10.06 -22.49 20.04
N ALA A 15 -10.43 -23.69 20.46
CA ALA A 15 -10.18 -24.16 21.82
C ALA A 15 -8.68 -24.43 22.07
N LYS A 16 -8.22 -24.24 23.31
CA LYS A 16 -6.83 -24.48 23.78
C LYS A 16 -6.29 -25.85 23.33
N THR A 17 -7.10 -26.90 23.41
CA THR A 17 -6.73 -28.27 23.01
C THR A 17 -6.49 -28.45 21.51
N VAL A 18 -7.21 -27.69 20.68
CA VAL A 18 -7.04 -27.69 19.22
C VAL A 18 -5.79 -26.92 18.85
N LEU A 19 -5.57 -25.77 19.48
CA LEU A 19 -4.39 -24.94 19.27
C LEU A 19 -3.09 -25.67 19.65
N LEU A 20 -3.05 -26.37 20.79
CA LEU A 20 -1.87 -27.14 21.22
C LEU A 20 -1.52 -28.27 20.24
N LYS A 21 -2.54 -28.92 19.65
CA LYS A 21 -2.35 -29.94 18.61
C LYS A 21 -1.86 -29.34 17.30
N GLU A 22 -2.47 -28.24 16.84
CA GLU A 22 -2.09 -27.57 15.59
C GLU A 22 -0.65 -27.04 15.62
N PHE A 23 -0.23 -26.44 16.74
CA PHE A 23 1.14 -25.92 16.90
C PHE A 23 2.14 -26.97 17.40
N LYS A 24 1.72 -28.22 17.65
CA LYS A 24 2.55 -29.30 18.20
C LYS A 24 3.29 -28.88 19.49
N ILE A 25 2.62 -28.15 20.37
CA ILE A 25 3.16 -27.67 21.64
C ILE A 25 2.71 -28.64 22.74
N ALA A 26 3.66 -29.31 23.39
CA ALA A 26 3.38 -30.27 24.45
C ALA A 26 3.05 -29.60 25.79
N GLU A 27 3.77 -28.53 26.14
CA GLU A 27 3.57 -27.76 27.37
C GLU A 27 3.66 -26.26 27.06
N THR A 28 2.78 -25.48 27.68
CA THR A 28 2.74 -24.03 27.53
C THR A 28 3.09 -23.37 28.85
N MET A 29 4.00 -22.38 28.81
CA MET A 29 4.35 -21.54 29.96
C MET A 29 3.26 -20.48 30.28
N GLY A 30 2.13 -20.50 29.58
CA GLY A 30 1.05 -19.54 29.76
C GLY A 30 0.24 -19.80 31.04
N ALA A 31 -0.23 -18.71 31.66
CA ALA A 31 -1.16 -18.79 32.79
C ALA A 31 -2.59 -19.10 32.32
N ASP A 32 -3.38 -19.75 33.17
CA ASP A 32 -4.81 -19.91 32.93
C ASP A 32 -5.51 -18.57 33.15
N LEU A 33 -6.29 -18.14 32.15
CA LEU A 33 -7.07 -16.91 32.18
C LEU A 33 -8.45 -17.17 32.77
N GLU A 34 -9.00 -16.18 33.49
CA GLU A 34 -10.38 -16.25 33.94
C GLU A 34 -11.34 -16.19 32.74
N LYS A 35 -12.51 -16.83 32.87
CA LYS A 35 -13.53 -16.84 31.79
C LYS A 35 -13.95 -15.43 31.37
N ARG A 36 -14.03 -14.50 32.34
CA ARG A 36 -14.38 -13.09 32.09
C ARG A 36 -13.36 -12.39 31.19
N ASP A 37 -12.07 -12.62 31.42
CA ASP A 37 -11.01 -12.02 30.62
C ASP A 37 -10.98 -12.61 29.20
N VAL A 38 -11.19 -13.93 29.09
CA VAL A 38 -11.28 -14.62 27.80
C VAL A 38 -12.45 -14.07 26.97
N GLU A 39 -13.60 -13.79 27.59
CA GLU A 39 -14.74 -13.16 26.90
C GLU A 39 -14.40 -11.76 26.37
N GLN A 40 -13.71 -10.93 27.15
CA GLN A 40 -13.28 -9.60 26.69
C GLN A 40 -12.28 -9.68 25.54
N ILE A 41 -11.32 -10.61 25.60
CA ILE A 41 -10.33 -10.82 24.53
C ILE A 41 -11.04 -11.27 23.24
N LYS A 42 -12.03 -12.17 23.34
CA LYS A 42 -12.83 -12.62 22.19
C LYS A 42 -13.68 -11.50 21.60
N LEU A 43 -14.27 -10.65 22.45
CA LEU A 43 -15.02 -9.48 21.99
C LEU A 43 -14.13 -8.52 21.20
N LEU A 44 -12.93 -8.23 21.70
CA LEU A 44 -11.95 -7.40 21.00
C LEU A 44 -11.53 -8.02 19.66
N ALA A 45 -11.27 -9.33 19.65
CA ALA A 45 -10.93 -10.05 18.42
C ALA A 45 -12.06 -9.93 17.38
N ALA A 46 -13.31 -10.19 17.77
CA ALA A 46 -14.46 -10.05 16.88
C ALA A 46 -14.58 -8.63 16.29
N LYS A 47 -14.38 -7.59 17.12
CA LYS A 47 -14.39 -6.20 16.64
C LYS A 47 -13.26 -5.87 15.69
N LEU A 48 -12.07 -6.42 15.92
CA LEU A 48 -10.96 -6.28 14.97
C LEU A 48 -11.32 -6.94 13.62
N ALA A 49 -11.97 -8.11 13.62
CA ALA A 49 -12.40 -8.77 12.38
C ALA A 49 -13.40 -7.92 11.60
N GLU A 50 -14.38 -7.32 12.29
CA GLU A 50 -15.33 -6.38 11.66
C GLU A 50 -14.60 -5.21 10.98
N ILE A 51 -13.56 -4.66 11.62
CA ILE A 51 -12.76 -3.56 11.06
C ILE A 51 -11.96 -3.99 9.82
N TYR A 52 -11.39 -5.20 9.82
CA TYR A 52 -10.69 -5.74 8.63
C TYR A 52 -11.64 -5.93 7.45
N GLU A 53 -12.81 -6.49 7.69
CA GLU A 53 -13.82 -6.67 6.63
C GLU A 53 -14.31 -5.32 6.11
N LEU A 54 -14.55 -4.36 7.00
CA LEU A 54 -14.91 -2.99 6.61
C LEU A 54 -13.82 -2.33 5.75
N ARG A 55 -12.54 -2.48 6.14
CA ARG A 55 -11.42 -1.98 5.33
C ARG A 55 -11.44 -2.57 3.92
N LYS A 56 -11.67 -3.88 3.78
CA LYS A 56 -11.73 -4.55 2.48
C LYS A 56 -12.90 -4.04 1.63
N GLN A 57 -14.06 -3.80 2.24
CA GLN A 57 -15.21 -3.20 1.56
C GLN A 57 -14.90 -1.80 1.04
N HIS A 58 -14.21 -0.97 1.83
CA HIS A 58 -13.78 0.35 1.40
C HIS A 58 -12.74 0.32 0.30
N GLU A 59 -11.81 -0.65 0.32
CA GLU A 59 -10.83 -0.83 -0.74
C GLU A 59 -11.49 -1.21 -2.08
N LEU A 60 -12.46 -2.13 -2.05
CA LEU A 60 -13.26 -2.49 -3.23
C LEU A 60 -14.11 -1.32 -3.74
N TYR A 61 -14.72 -0.55 -2.83
CA TYR A 61 -15.46 0.64 -3.20
C TYR A 61 -14.55 1.66 -3.89
N LEU A 62 -13.37 1.93 -3.33
CA LEU A 62 -12.39 2.84 -3.92
C LEU A 62 -11.89 2.33 -5.27
N GLN A 63 -11.66 1.03 -5.41
CA GLN A 63 -11.32 0.39 -6.68
C GLN A 63 -12.37 0.67 -7.74
N SER A 64 -13.66 0.50 -7.43
CA SER A 64 -14.76 0.76 -8.40
C SER A 64 -14.83 2.22 -8.85
N ILE A 65 -14.52 3.17 -7.97
CA ILE A 65 -14.45 4.60 -8.31
C ILE A 65 -13.25 4.86 -9.20
N MET A 66 -12.08 4.33 -8.85
CA MET A 66 -10.87 4.51 -9.63
C MET A 66 -10.98 3.87 -11.02
N GLU A 67 -11.61 2.71 -11.14
CA GLU A 67 -11.88 2.07 -12.43
C GLU A 67 -12.73 2.97 -13.35
N LYS A 68 -13.70 3.67 -12.77
CA LYS A 68 -14.57 4.59 -13.51
C LYS A 68 -13.88 5.89 -13.94
N TYR A 69 -12.99 6.45 -13.12
CA TYR A 69 -12.43 7.79 -13.36
C TYR A 69 -10.95 7.82 -13.73
N CYS A 70 -10.16 6.85 -13.27
CA CYS A 70 -8.73 6.75 -13.50
C CYS A 70 -8.25 5.29 -13.70
N PRO A 71 -8.73 4.62 -14.77
CA PRO A 71 -8.38 3.22 -15.04
C PRO A 71 -6.88 3.02 -15.32
N ASN A 72 -6.19 3.97 -15.96
CA ASN A 72 -4.76 3.81 -16.23
C ASN A 72 -3.92 3.87 -14.95
N LEU A 73 -4.25 4.80 -14.06
CA LEU A 73 -3.57 4.94 -12.78
C LEU A 73 -3.85 3.75 -11.87
N LEU A 74 -5.07 3.21 -11.90
CA LEU A 74 -5.44 2.01 -11.14
C LEU A 74 -4.58 0.81 -11.53
N GLU A 75 -4.47 0.52 -12.82
CA GLU A 75 -3.70 -0.65 -13.29
C GLU A 75 -2.20 -0.52 -13.00
N LEU A 76 -1.65 0.70 -13.12
CA LEU A 76 -0.22 0.91 -12.93
C LEU A 76 0.20 1.05 -11.47
N ALA A 77 -0.59 1.72 -10.62
CA ALA A 77 -0.23 2.02 -9.23
C ALA A 77 -0.90 1.12 -8.20
N GLY A 78 -2.04 0.51 -8.56
CA GLY A 78 -2.98 -0.07 -7.62
C GLY A 78 -3.79 0.99 -6.85
N VAL A 79 -4.80 0.51 -6.13
CA VAL A 79 -5.80 1.35 -5.43
C VAL A 79 -5.13 2.23 -4.36
N THR A 80 -4.34 1.63 -3.47
CA THR A 80 -3.77 2.32 -2.30
C THR A 80 -2.80 3.44 -2.69
N ILE A 81 -1.87 3.16 -3.61
CA ILE A 81 -0.86 4.15 -4.02
C ILE A 81 -1.51 5.19 -4.95
N GLY A 82 -2.35 4.76 -5.89
CA GLY A 82 -3.02 5.68 -6.81
C GLY A 82 -3.93 6.68 -6.09
N ALA A 83 -4.74 6.22 -5.13
CA ALA A 83 -5.55 7.10 -4.30
C ALA A 83 -4.69 8.03 -3.43
N GLY A 84 -3.61 7.52 -2.84
CA GLY A 84 -2.66 8.34 -2.07
C GLY A 84 -2.00 9.43 -2.92
N LEU A 85 -1.67 9.15 -4.18
CA LEU A 85 -1.12 10.16 -5.10
C LEU A 85 -2.14 11.25 -5.43
N ILE A 86 -3.40 10.87 -5.66
CA ILE A 86 -4.49 11.82 -5.92
C ILE A 86 -4.73 12.70 -4.69
N GLU A 87 -4.73 12.12 -3.49
CA GLU A 87 -4.93 12.82 -2.22
C GLU A 87 -3.81 13.83 -1.96
N LEU A 88 -2.54 13.41 -2.06
CA LEU A 88 -1.37 14.28 -1.90
C LEU A 88 -1.32 15.40 -2.94
N ALA A 89 -1.71 15.12 -4.18
CA ALA A 89 -1.79 16.12 -5.23
C ALA A 89 -3.01 17.05 -5.10
N LYS A 90 -3.97 16.75 -4.20
CA LYS A 90 -5.24 17.47 -4.04
C LYS A 90 -6.12 17.42 -5.29
N GLY A 91 -6.24 16.23 -5.85
CA GLY A 91 -7.14 15.90 -6.96
C GLY A 91 -6.43 15.50 -8.24
N LEU A 92 -7.15 14.76 -9.09
CA LEU A 92 -6.62 14.18 -10.33
C LEU A 92 -6.13 15.25 -11.32
N LYS A 93 -6.83 16.40 -11.41
CA LYS A 93 -6.41 17.53 -12.25
C LYS A 93 -5.01 18.02 -11.89
N HIS A 94 -4.78 18.25 -10.59
CA HIS A 94 -3.49 18.72 -10.12
C HIS A 94 -2.42 17.66 -10.37
N LEU A 95 -2.71 16.39 -10.09
CA LEU A 95 -1.80 15.28 -10.35
C LEU A 95 -1.36 15.21 -11.82
N ALA A 96 -2.30 15.39 -12.76
CA ALA A 96 -2.01 15.38 -14.19
C ALA A 96 -1.09 16.53 -14.64
N LEU A 97 -1.20 17.69 -13.98
CA LEU A 97 -0.39 18.88 -14.27
C LEU A 97 1.01 18.82 -13.63
N LEU A 98 1.21 17.99 -12.61
CA LEU A 98 2.52 17.84 -11.99
C LEU A 98 3.53 17.22 -12.95
N PRO A 99 4.81 17.66 -12.89
CA PRO A 99 5.88 16.96 -13.58
C PRO A 99 6.21 15.64 -12.86
N ALA A 100 6.76 14.68 -13.59
CA ALA A 100 7.13 13.37 -13.06
C ALA A 100 8.11 13.46 -11.88
N SER A 101 9.03 14.44 -11.88
CA SER A 101 9.94 14.69 -10.76
C SER A 101 9.23 15.09 -9.46
N THR A 102 8.10 15.79 -9.55
CA THR A 102 7.27 16.08 -8.37
C THR A 102 6.48 14.85 -7.95
N VAL A 103 5.88 14.11 -8.90
CA VAL A 103 5.17 12.86 -8.62
C VAL A 103 6.09 11.85 -7.92
N GLN A 104 7.36 11.79 -8.29
CA GLN A 104 8.39 10.95 -7.66
C GLN A 104 8.54 11.25 -6.16
N LEU A 105 8.36 12.50 -5.75
CA LEU A 105 8.63 12.99 -4.40
C LEU A 105 7.37 13.26 -3.58
N LEU A 106 6.17 13.01 -4.10
CA LEU A 106 4.91 13.17 -3.36
C LEU A 106 4.92 12.32 -2.08
N GLY A 107 4.72 12.97 -0.93
CA GLY A 107 4.81 12.40 0.42
C GLY A 107 6.19 12.53 1.08
N ALA A 108 7.20 13.04 0.37
CA ALA A 108 8.54 13.33 0.91
C ALA A 108 8.83 14.84 1.02
N GLU A 109 7.81 15.70 0.95
CA GLU A 109 7.94 17.16 0.87
C GLU A 109 8.70 17.71 2.07
N LYS A 110 8.42 17.23 3.29
CA LYS A 110 9.12 17.65 4.50
C LYS A 110 10.63 17.39 4.43
N ALA A 111 11.03 16.24 3.87
CA ALA A 111 12.43 15.90 3.69
C ALA A 111 13.06 16.73 2.57
N LEU A 112 12.31 16.99 1.48
CA LEU A 112 12.75 17.83 0.38
C LEU A 112 12.98 19.28 0.84
N PHE A 113 12.04 19.88 1.56
CA PHE A 113 12.18 21.23 2.09
C PHE A 113 13.30 21.34 3.12
N ARG A 114 13.52 20.30 3.92
CA ARG A 114 14.70 20.23 4.81
C ARG A 114 16.00 20.20 4.03
N HIS A 115 16.08 19.42 2.94
CA HIS A 115 17.26 19.42 2.06
C HIS A 115 17.53 20.81 1.49
N ILE A 116 16.50 21.48 0.95
CA ILE A 116 16.64 22.82 0.38
C ILE A 116 17.10 23.84 1.44
N LYS A 117 16.58 23.75 2.66
CA LYS A 117 16.89 24.72 3.73
C LYS A 117 18.22 24.47 4.43
N THR A 118 18.62 23.22 4.63
CA THR A 118 19.78 22.87 5.47
C THR A 118 20.90 22.13 4.74
N GLY A 119 20.72 21.81 3.45
CA GLY A 119 21.69 21.00 2.69
C GLY A 119 21.74 19.53 3.10
N SER A 120 20.81 19.04 3.93
CA SER A 120 20.70 17.62 4.32
C SER A 120 20.49 16.69 3.11
N ARG A 121 20.63 15.36 3.20
CA ARG A 121 20.49 14.49 2.01
C ARG A 121 19.10 14.61 1.37
N SER A 122 19.04 14.75 0.04
CA SER A 122 17.79 14.84 -0.69
C SER A 122 17.02 13.51 -0.68
N PRO A 123 15.68 13.55 -0.57
CA PRO A 123 14.86 12.35 -0.73
C PRO A 123 14.87 11.89 -2.20
N LYS A 124 14.89 10.57 -2.42
CA LYS A 124 14.88 9.97 -3.77
C LYS A 124 13.51 9.50 -4.23
N HIS A 125 12.56 9.34 -3.31
CA HIS A 125 11.23 8.80 -3.57
C HIS A 125 10.29 9.20 -2.42
N GLY A 126 9.02 9.39 -2.74
CA GLY A 126 7.93 9.59 -1.80
C GLY A 126 7.14 8.31 -1.56
N ILE A 127 5.80 8.39 -1.61
CA ILE A 127 4.91 7.24 -1.34
C ILE A 127 5.08 6.08 -2.33
N ILE A 128 5.57 6.36 -3.54
CA ILE A 128 5.80 5.36 -4.59
C ILE A 128 6.87 4.33 -4.23
N ILE A 129 7.64 4.53 -3.15
CA ILE A 129 8.58 3.52 -2.63
C ILE A 129 7.86 2.22 -2.21
N ASN A 130 6.58 2.32 -1.86
CA ASN A 130 5.78 1.17 -1.43
C ASN A 130 5.29 0.33 -2.61
N HIS A 131 5.50 0.79 -3.85
CA HIS A 131 5.08 0.06 -5.03
C HIS A 131 5.93 -1.22 -5.20
N PRO A 132 5.33 -2.38 -5.53
CA PRO A 132 6.07 -3.64 -5.69
C PRO A 132 7.29 -3.54 -6.63
N PHE A 133 7.14 -2.82 -7.74
CA PHE A 133 8.24 -2.52 -8.69
C PHE A 133 9.45 -1.84 -8.05
N VAL A 134 9.24 -0.91 -7.11
CA VAL A 134 10.34 -0.19 -6.44
C VAL A 134 10.87 -0.99 -5.26
N GLN A 135 10.02 -1.77 -4.59
CA GLN A 135 10.44 -2.64 -3.50
C GLN A 135 11.31 -3.80 -3.97
N SER A 136 11.01 -4.38 -5.13
CA SER A 136 11.79 -5.47 -5.73
C SER A 136 13.18 -5.02 -6.21
N ALA A 137 13.34 -3.73 -6.53
CA ALA A 137 14.63 -3.18 -6.95
C ALA A 137 15.66 -3.16 -5.81
N GLY A 138 16.92 -3.47 -6.14
CA GLY A 138 18.05 -3.37 -5.22
C GLY A 138 18.22 -1.94 -4.67
N ARG A 139 18.79 -1.82 -3.46
CA ARG A 139 18.85 -0.55 -2.69
C ARG A 139 19.41 0.64 -3.49
N GLU A 140 20.39 0.40 -4.35
CA GLU A 140 21.00 1.43 -5.21
C GLU A 140 20.09 1.83 -6.38
N LEU A 141 19.38 0.86 -6.95
CA LEU A 141 18.50 1.03 -8.11
C LEU A 141 17.12 1.60 -7.75
N LYS A 142 16.72 1.59 -6.47
CA LYS A 142 15.41 2.13 -6.01
C LYS A 142 15.14 3.55 -6.49
N GLY A 143 16.17 4.41 -6.55
CA GLY A 143 16.03 5.77 -7.06
C GLY A 143 15.73 5.82 -8.57
N LYS A 144 16.35 4.92 -9.35
CA LYS A 144 16.10 4.80 -10.80
C LYS A 144 14.71 4.21 -11.04
N ALA A 145 14.36 3.14 -10.33
CA ALA A 145 13.04 2.51 -10.41
C ALA A 145 11.92 3.49 -10.04
N ALA A 146 12.08 4.24 -8.94
CA ALA A 146 11.10 5.26 -8.54
C ALA A 146 10.91 6.36 -9.61
N ARG A 147 11.99 6.80 -10.26
CA ARG A 147 11.90 7.77 -11.37
C ARG A 147 11.12 7.22 -12.54
N MET A 148 11.48 6.02 -13.02
CA MET A 148 10.81 5.37 -14.14
C MET A 148 9.32 5.15 -13.87
N LEU A 149 8.99 4.71 -12.66
CA LEU A 149 7.60 4.54 -12.23
C LEU A 149 6.87 5.89 -12.20
N ALA A 150 7.49 6.96 -11.65
CA ALA A 150 6.89 8.28 -11.62
C ALA A 150 6.64 8.87 -13.01
N ASP A 151 7.53 8.61 -13.97
CA ASP A 151 7.36 9.02 -15.37
C ASP A 151 6.09 8.40 -15.97
N LYS A 152 5.93 7.07 -15.83
CA LYS A 152 4.75 6.35 -16.33
C LYS A 152 3.47 6.72 -15.57
N LEU A 153 3.55 6.90 -14.25
CA LEU A 153 2.41 7.36 -13.44
C LEU A 153 1.92 8.75 -13.85
N SER A 154 2.83 9.67 -14.15
CA SER A 154 2.48 11.01 -14.63
C SER A 154 1.77 10.95 -15.99
N LEU A 155 2.19 10.05 -16.88
CA LEU A 155 1.50 9.81 -18.15
C LEU A 155 0.11 9.21 -17.93
N CYS A 156 -0.03 8.19 -17.09
CA CYS A 156 -1.34 7.61 -16.75
C CYS A 156 -2.30 8.65 -16.18
N ALA A 157 -1.84 9.48 -15.22
CA ALA A 157 -2.67 10.53 -14.62
C ALA A 157 -3.16 11.55 -15.67
N ARG A 158 -2.33 11.87 -16.67
CA ARG A 158 -2.72 12.75 -17.79
C ARG A 158 -3.73 12.08 -18.72
N LEU A 159 -3.49 10.83 -19.10
CA LEU A 159 -4.42 10.06 -19.93
C LEU A 159 -5.79 9.97 -19.26
N ASP A 160 -5.84 9.65 -17.96
CA ASP A 160 -7.09 9.56 -17.21
C ASP A 160 -7.82 10.91 -17.13
N TYR A 161 -7.10 12.01 -16.83
CA TYR A 161 -7.73 13.33 -16.71
C TYR A 161 -8.21 13.89 -18.05
N PHE A 162 -7.41 13.74 -19.11
CA PHE A 162 -7.73 14.26 -20.45
C PHE A 162 -8.54 13.28 -21.31
N LYS A 163 -8.99 12.15 -20.74
CA LYS A 163 -9.75 11.08 -21.42
C LYS A 163 -9.03 10.52 -22.66
N GLY A 164 -7.73 10.26 -22.51
CA GLY A 164 -6.92 9.55 -23.49
C GLY A 164 -7.20 8.05 -23.52
N GLU A 165 -6.47 7.35 -24.37
CA GLU A 165 -6.53 5.89 -24.52
C GLU A 165 -6.01 5.16 -23.27
N PHE A 166 -6.46 3.91 -23.10
CA PHE A 166 -5.92 3.02 -22.09
C PHE A 166 -4.57 2.46 -22.53
N LYS A 167 -3.49 2.75 -21.79
CA LYS A 167 -2.10 2.34 -22.11
C LYS A 167 -1.33 1.78 -20.91
N ALA A 168 -2.00 1.54 -19.79
CA ALA A 168 -1.35 1.11 -18.56
C ALA A 168 -0.64 -0.25 -18.70
N GLU A 169 -1.21 -1.20 -19.45
CA GLU A 169 -0.58 -2.51 -19.70
C GLU A 169 0.75 -2.38 -20.45
N GLU A 170 0.78 -1.57 -21.51
CA GLU A 170 2.01 -1.27 -22.25
C GLU A 170 3.08 -0.72 -21.31
N TYR A 171 2.72 0.28 -20.49
CA TYR A 171 3.65 0.88 -19.53
C TYR A 171 4.13 -0.09 -18.46
N LYS A 172 3.28 -1.02 -18.02
CA LYS A 172 3.65 -2.08 -17.07
C LYS A 172 4.70 -3.02 -17.67
N THR A 173 4.48 -3.46 -18.91
CA THR A 173 5.45 -4.31 -19.63
C THR A 173 6.78 -3.60 -19.88
N GLU A 174 6.76 -2.31 -20.21
CA GLU A 174 7.96 -1.48 -20.36
C GLU A 174 8.76 -1.37 -19.05
N LEU A 175 8.07 -1.17 -17.92
CA LEU A 175 8.71 -1.10 -16.61
C LEU A 175 9.37 -2.44 -16.26
N GLU A 176 8.65 -3.54 -16.42
CA GLU A 176 9.17 -4.88 -16.16
C GLU A 176 10.37 -5.22 -17.05
N ALA A 177 10.34 -4.82 -18.33
CA ALA A 177 11.47 -5.00 -19.25
C ALA A 177 12.72 -4.23 -18.79
N ALA A 178 12.56 -3.06 -18.19
CA ALA A 178 13.67 -2.24 -17.73
C ALA A 178 14.32 -2.69 -16.40
N LEU A 179 13.69 -3.63 -15.67
CA LEU A 179 14.25 -4.25 -14.48
C LEU A 179 15.10 -5.49 -14.78
N LYS A 180 14.95 -6.08 -15.97
CA LYS A 180 15.80 -7.17 -16.48
C LYS A 180 17.11 -6.61 -17.04
#